data_AF-A0A353HB23-F1
#
_entry.id   AF-A0A353HB23-F1
#
_cell.length_a   1.000
_cell.length_b   1.000
_cell.length_c   1.000
_cell.angle_alpha   90.00
_cell.angle_beta   90.00
_cell.angle_gamma   90.00
#
_symmetry.space_group_name_H-M   'P 1'
#
loop_
_entity.id
_entity.type
_entity.pdbx_description
1 polymer ?
#
loop_
_entity_poly.entity_id
_entity_poly.type
_entity_poly.pdbx_seq_one_letter_code
_entity_poly.pdbx_strand_id
1 'polypeptide(L)' 'MKMAKTYNPKEFEDRIYKDWEENGCFSASVNYDKVPFTIVIPPPNITGQLHMGHA' A
#
# COMPACT_ATOMS: atom_id res chain seq x y z
N MET A 1 -4.61 0.16 -24.49
CA MET A 1 -5.32 -0.12 -23.22
C MET A 1 -6.72 0.50 -23.34
N LYS A 2 -7.78 -0.30 -23.21
CA LYS A 2 -9.16 0.18 -23.36
C LYS A 2 -9.72 0.40 -21.95
N MET A 3 -10.09 1.63 -21.59
CA MET A 3 -10.73 1.87 -20.30
C MET A 3 -12.13 1.23 -20.29
N ALA A 4 -12.45 0.54 -19.20
CA ALA A 4 -13.81 0.09 -18.95
C ALA A 4 -14.74 1.31 -18.85
N LYS A 5 -15.96 1.19 -19.36
CA LYS A 5 -16.98 2.25 -19.25
C LYS A 5 -17.51 2.40 -17.82
N THR A 6 -17.35 1.34 -17.02
CA THR A 6 -17.79 1.28 -15.62
C THR A 6 -16.58 1.00 -14.75
N TYR A 7 -16.49 1.74 -13.65
CA TYR A 7 -15.45 1.55 -12.65
C TYR A 7 -15.78 0.35 -11.76
N ASN A 8 -14.86 -0.61 -11.68
CA ASN A 8 -14.94 -1.74 -10.76
C ASN A 8 -13.59 -1.94 -10.05
N PRO A 9 -13.45 -1.51 -8.78
CA PRO A 9 -12.17 -1.54 -8.06
C PRO A 9 -11.58 -2.95 -7.95
N LYS A 10 -12.45 -3.96 -7.80
CA LYS A 10 -12.06 -5.37 -7.69
C LYS A 10 -11.31 -5.91 -8.90
N GLU A 11 -11.42 -5.26 -10.06
CA GLU A 11 -10.72 -5.70 -11.27
C GLU A 11 -9.23 -5.33 -11.28
N PHE A 12 -8.79 -4.42 -10.42
CA PHE A 12 -7.43 -3.91 -10.46
C PHE A 12 -6.75 -3.72 -9.10
N GLU A 13 -7.48 -3.58 -7.99
CA GLU A 13 -6.87 -3.39 -6.66
C GLU A 13 -5.88 -4.50 -6.32
N ASP A 14 -6.30 -5.76 -6.42
CA ASP A 14 -5.45 -6.93 -6.13
C ASP A 14 -4.20 -6.97 -7.03
N ARG A 15 -4.36 -6.64 -8.31
CA ARG A 15 -3.25 -6.62 -9.28
C ARG A 15 -2.25 -5.52 -8.95
N ILE A 16 -2.73 -4.30 -8.69
CA ILE A 16 -1.85 -3.15 -8.37
C ILE A 16 -1.10 -3.40 -7.07
N TYR A 17 -1.80 -3.91 -6.05
CA TYR A 17 -1.17 -4.23 -4.77
C TYR A 17 -0.06 -5.26 -4.94
N LYS A 18 -0.34 -6.35 -5.67
CA LYS A 18 0.66 -7.37 -6.01
C LYS A 18 1.83 -6.78 -6.81
N ASP A 19 1.57 -5.92 -7.79
CA ASP A 19 2.62 -5.25 -8.56
C ASP A 19 3.52 -4.41 -7.62
N TRP A 20 2.97 -3.70 -6.63
CA TRP A 20 3.77 -2.95 -5.65
C TRP A 20 4.61 -3.85 -4.73
N GLU A 21 4.07 -4.98 -4.30
CA GLU A 21 4.80 -5.97 -3.50
C GLU A 21 5.97 -6.57 -4.30
N GLU A 22 5.71 -7.04 -5.52
CA GLU A 22 6.71 -7.69 -6.38
C GLU A 22 7.83 -6.75 -6.80
N ASN A 23 7.52 -5.46 -7.00
CA ASN A 23 8.51 -4.44 -7.33
C ASN A 23 9.23 -3.87 -6.08
N GLY A 24 8.91 -4.36 -4.88
CA GLY A 24 9.55 -3.92 -3.64
C GLY A 24 9.23 -2.47 -3.29
N CYS A 25 8.12 -1.91 -3.78
CA CYS A 25 7.75 -0.50 -3.59
C CYS A 25 7.55 -0.13 -2.11
N PHE A 26 7.24 -1.10 -1.25
CA PHE A 26 7.10 -0.92 0.20
C PHE A 26 8.42 -0.99 0.97
N SER A 27 9.53 -1.31 0.31
CA SER A 27 10.84 -1.44 0.95
C SER A 27 11.62 -0.13 0.85
N ALA A 28 12.02 0.41 2.00
CA ALA A 28 12.95 1.53 2.05
C ALA A 28 14.40 1.03 2.01
N SER A 29 15.25 1.69 1.22
CA SER A 29 16.70 1.50 1.23
C SER A 29 17.40 2.80 1.64
N VAL A 30 18.50 2.69 2.37
CA VAL A 30 19.29 3.86 2.77
C VAL A 30 19.94 4.45 1.52
N ASN A 31 19.65 5.71 1.25
CA ASN A 31 20.26 6.48 0.17
C ASN A 31 20.67 7.84 0.72
N TYR A 32 21.99 8.07 0.82
CA TYR A 32 22.56 9.29 1.41
C TYR A 32 22.41 10.53 0.52
N ASP A 33 22.08 10.36 -0.76
CA ASP A 33 21.85 11.46 -1.70
C ASP A 33 20.40 11.99 -1.65
N LYS A 34 19.54 11.38 -0.83
CA LYS A 34 18.12 11.74 -0.70
C LYS A 34 17.79 12.15 0.73
N VAL A 35 16.88 13.12 0.86
CA VAL A 35 16.31 13.49 2.15
C VAL A 35 15.33 12.41 2.60
N PRO A 36 15.53 11.75 3.75
CA PRO A 36 14.63 10.71 4.22
C PRO A 36 13.30 11.31 4.69
N PHE A 37 12.23 10.52 4.54
CA PHE A 37 10.93 10.81 5.11
C PHE A 37 10.41 9.56 5.83
N THR A 38 9.95 9.75 7.07
CA THR A 38 9.50 8.64 7.93
C THR A 38 8.15 8.98 8.53
N ILE A 39 7.21 8.05 8.42
CA ILE A 39 5.95 8.04 9.16
C ILE A 39 5.94 6.76 9.99
N VAL A 40 5.65 6.88 11.28
CA VAL A 40 5.48 5.73 12.18
C VAL A 40 4.01 5.32 12.15
N ILE A 41 3.75 4.09 11.73
CA ILE A 41 2.43 3.46 11.88
C ILE A 41 2.42 2.79 13.25
N PRO A 42 1.52 3.17 14.19
CA PRO A 42 1.46 2.54 15.49
C PRO A 42 1.11 1.05 15.33
N PRO A 43 1.80 0.14 16.03
CA PRO A 43 1.52 -1.29 15.90
C PRO A 43 0.08 -1.58 16.33
N PRO A 44 -0.71 -2.32 15.53
CA PRO A 44 -2.07 -2.65 15.90
C PRO A 44 -2.08 -3.61 17.10
N ASN A 45 -3.10 -3.49 17.96
CA ASN A 45 -3.32 -4.45 19.02
C ASN A 45 -3.75 -5.80 18.42
N ILE A 46 -3.10 -6.88 18.84
CA ILE A 46 -3.26 -8.25 18.29
C ILE A 46 -4.70 -8.81 18.45
N THR A 47 -5.54 -8.20 19.30
CA THR A 47 -6.83 -8.75 19.74
C THR A 47 -8.07 -8.27 18.98
N GLY A 48 -7.94 -7.41 17.96
CA GLY A 48 -9.11 -6.84 17.27
C GLY A 48 -9.01 -6.88 15.75
N GLN A 49 -10.10 -7.25 15.08
CA GLN A 49 -10.27 -6.92 13.66
C GLN A 49 -10.14 -5.41 13.47
N LEU A 50 -9.50 -4.99 12.38
CA LEU A 50 -9.40 -3.57 12.03
C LEU A 50 -10.81 -3.00 11.85
N HIS A 51 -11.13 -1.98 12.63
CA HIS A 51 -12.37 -1.21 12.50
C HIS A 51 -12.11 0.08 11.70
N MET A 52 -13.16 0.78 11.25
CA MET A 52 -13.04 2.03 10.45
C MET A 52 -12.09 3.08 11.03
N GLY A 53 -11.89 3.16 12.35
CA GLY A 53 -10.88 4.05 12.95
C GLY A 53 -9.41 3.72 12.62
N HIS A 54 -9.11 2.60 11.97
CA HIS A 54 -7.76 2.24 11.48
C HIS A 54 -7.61 2.36 9.96
N ALA A 55 -8.72 2.42 9.22
CA ALA A 55 -8.77 2.27 7.76
C ALA A 55 -8.72 3.60 7.03
#